data_AF-A0A920JI13-F1
#
_entry.id   AF-A0A920JI13-F1
#
_cell.length_a   1.000
_cell.length_b   1.000
_cell.length_c   1.000
_cell.angle_alpha   90.00
_cell.angle_beta   90.00
_cell.angle_gamma   90.00
#
_symmetry.space_group_name_H-M   'P 1'
#
loop_
_entity.id
_entity.type
_entity.pdbx_description
1 polymer ?
#
loop_
_entity_poly.entity_id
_entity_poly.type
_entity_poly.pdbx_seq_one_letter_code
_entity_poly.pdbx_strand_id
1 'polypeptide(L)'
;MILAAQFSPLFYSRISPWLYAICLILLIAVFFFGETRNNATRWIDIGISFQPSELLKIAMPLVVARYIASGSIPLNNTNIVVSLVLVLLPTALIFKQPDLGTSVLIAFSGLVIIFLSGIKKRYLFSAIILFLGCLPFIWKTIHPFQQQRVLTFLDPEKDPLGAGYHIIQSKIAIGSGGLFGKGWLNGTQGQLDFLPKEQRILFFQFWQKNLG
;
A
#
# COMPACT_ATOMS: atom_id res chain seq x y z
N MET A 1 5.63 -21.52 4.16
CA MET A 1 4.43 -21.53 5.04
C MET A 1 4.49 -22.62 6.10
N ILE A 2 4.87 -23.87 5.78
CA ILE A 2 4.98 -24.97 6.77
C ILE A 2 5.96 -24.63 7.90
N LEU A 3 7.14 -24.08 7.58
CA LEU A 3 8.12 -23.64 8.59
C LEU A 3 7.60 -22.48 9.47
N ALA A 4 6.82 -21.56 8.90
CA ALA A 4 6.24 -20.45 9.66
C ALA A 4 5.15 -20.95 10.63
N ALA A 5 4.39 -21.97 10.25
CA ALA A 5 3.35 -22.54 11.10
C ALA A 5 3.90 -23.27 12.34
N GLN A 6 5.19 -23.62 12.36
CA GLN A 6 5.82 -24.30 13.50
C GLN A 6 6.15 -23.35 14.66
N PHE A 7 6.15 -22.04 14.44
CA PHE A 7 6.45 -21.06 15.48
C PHE A 7 5.19 -20.58 16.20
N SER A 8 5.28 -20.45 17.52
CA SER A 8 4.15 -19.98 18.34
C SER A 8 3.86 -18.49 18.09
N PRO A 9 2.60 -18.04 18.26
CA PRO A 9 2.25 -16.61 18.17
C PRO A 9 3.08 -15.72 19.11
N LEU A 10 3.50 -16.26 20.25
CA LEU A 10 4.37 -15.56 21.21
C LEU A 10 5.79 -15.33 20.67
N PHE A 11 6.32 -16.23 19.86
CA PHE A 11 7.61 -16.06 19.18
C PHE A 11 7.57 -14.87 18.21
N TYR A 12 6.52 -14.80 17.38
CA TYR A 12 6.31 -13.68 16.46
C TYR A 12 6.17 -12.34 17.18
N SER A 13 5.47 -12.34 18.33
CA SER A 13 5.42 -11.15 19.19
C SER A 13 6.82 -10.77 19.67
N ARG A 14 7.60 -11.69 20.23
CA ARG A 14 8.94 -11.36 20.77
C ARG A 14 9.90 -10.80 19.71
N ILE A 15 9.84 -11.30 18.47
CA ILE A 15 10.72 -10.87 17.37
C ILE A 15 10.25 -9.58 16.71
N SER A 16 8.96 -9.21 16.82
CA SER A 16 8.42 -8.08 16.08
C SER A 16 9.16 -6.75 16.24
N PRO A 17 9.66 -6.34 17.45
CA PRO A 17 10.41 -5.09 17.59
C PRO A 17 11.74 -5.13 16.84
N TRP A 18 12.43 -6.28 16.86
CA TRP A 18 13.69 -6.47 16.15
C TRP A 18 13.49 -6.45 14.64
N LEU A 19 12.47 -7.17 14.15
CA LEU A 19 12.11 -7.18 12.73
C LEU A 19 11.78 -5.75 12.24
N TYR A 20 10.99 -5.01 13.02
CA TYR A 20 10.64 -3.62 12.72
C TYR A 20 11.85 -2.69 12.72
N ALA A 21 12.74 -2.80 13.71
CA ALA A 21 13.97 -2.00 13.78
C ALA A 21 14.90 -2.28 12.60
N ILE A 22 15.08 -3.56 12.22
CA ILE A 22 15.85 -3.95 11.04
C ILE A 22 15.24 -3.34 9.77
N CYS A 23 13.91 -3.42 9.59
CA CYS A 23 13.23 -2.78 8.46
C CYS A 23 13.47 -1.27 8.41
N LEU A 24 13.41 -0.59 9.56
CA LEU A 24 13.66 0.85 9.61
C LEU A 24 15.09 1.19 9.22
N ILE A 25 16.07 0.45 9.73
CA ILE A 25 17.48 0.62 9.35
C ILE A 25 17.66 0.40 7.85
N LEU A 26 17.07 -0.65 7.29
CA LEU A 26 17.13 -0.93 5.87
C LEU A 26 16.45 0.17 5.03
N LEU A 27 15.29 0.69 5.46
CA LEU A 27 14.63 1.82 4.80
C LEU A 27 15.50 3.08 4.81
N ILE A 28 16.20 3.34 5.92
CA ILE A 28 17.16 4.44 6.00
C ILE A 28 18.34 4.17 5.06
N ALA A 29 18.86 2.95 5.01
CA ALA A 29 19.95 2.55 4.13
C ALA A 29 19.61 2.72 2.64
N VAL A 30 18.35 2.51 2.24
CA VAL A 30 17.88 2.77 0.85
C VAL A 30 18.11 4.23 0.43
N PHE A 31 18.08 5.20 1.35
CA PHE A 31 18.37 6.60 0.97
C PHE A 31 19.83 6.84 0.58
N PHE A 32 20.75 6.01 1.08
CA PHE A 32 22.19 6.15 0.82
C PHE A 32 22.70 5.19 -0.26
N PHE A 33 22.17 3.97 -0.29
CA PHE A 33 22.64 2.87 -1.14
C PHE A 33 21.56 2.34 -2.09
N GLY A 34 20.41 3.01 -2.17
CA GLY A 34 19.29 2.55 -3.00
C GLY A 34 19.54 2.76 -4.49
N GLU A 35 19.22 1.75 -5.28
CA GLU A 35 19.21 1.88 -6.73
C GLU A 35 17.93 2.57 -7.21
N THR A 36 18.06 3.57 -8.08
CA THR A 36 16.95 4.14 -8.84
C THR A 36 16.51 3.18 -9.94
N ARG A 37 15.37 2.52 -9.78
CA ARG A 37 14.68 1.79 -10.86
C ARG A 37 13.33 2.45 -11.12
N ASN A 38 13.00 2.74 -12.38
CA ASN A 38 11.75 3.41 -12.80
C ASN A 38 11.45 4.72 -12.02
N ASN A 39 12.43 5.61 -11.89
CA ASN A 39 12.33 6.88 -11.13
C ASN A 39 11.97 6.74 -9.63
N ALA A 40 12.22 5.57 -9.03
CA ALA A 40 12.07 5.38 -7.59
C ALA A 40 13.23 4.60 -6.97
N THR A 41 13.80 5.14 -5.89
CA THR A 41 14.83 4.51 -5.06
C THR A 41 14.17 3.63 -3.99
N ARG A 42 13.95 2.36 -4.31
CA ARG A 42 13.23 1.41 -3.41
C ARG A 42 13.96 0.09 -3.18
N TRP A 43 14.98 -0.18 -4.00
CA TRP A 43 15.66 -1.47 -4.04
C TRP A 43 17.07 -1.31 -3.50
N ILE A 44 17.48 -2.24 -2.64
CA ILE A 44 18.89 -2.42 -2.29
C ILE A 44 19.38 -3.60 -3.12
N ASP A 45 20.45 -3.41 -3.88
CA ASP A 45 21.10 -4.48 -4.62
C ASP A 45 22.45 -4.83 -3.97
N ILE A 46 22.49 -5.99 -3.31
CA ILE A 46 23.70 -6.59 -2.73
C ILE A 46 24.04 -7.88 -3.52
N GLY A 47 23.64 -7.94 -4.79
CA GLY A 47 23.66 -9.15 -5.64
C GLY A 47 22.31 -9.88 -5.69
N ILE A 48 21.40 -9.56 -4.76
CA ILE A 48 19.98 -9.92 -4.80
C ILE A 48 19.19 -8.64 -4.55
N SER A 49 18.29 -8.28 -5.48
CA SER A 49 17.45 -7.09 -5.31
C SER A 49 16.41 -7.34 -4.22
N PHE A 50 16.54 -6.64 -3.08
CA PHE A 50 15.64 -6.76 -1.93
C PHE A 50 14.89 -5.44 -1.69
N GLN A 51 13.59 -5.55 -1.38
CA GLN A 51 12.73 -4.41 -1.09
C GLN A 51 12.35 -4.39 0.41
N PRO A 52 12.93 -3.49 1.22
CA PRO A 52 12.66 -3.45 2.67
C PRO A 52 11.19 -3.20 3.03
N SER A 53 10.45 -2.47 2.21
CA SER A 53 9.03 -2.18 2.46
C SER A 53 8.13 -3.40 2.35
N GLU A 54 8.55 -4.47 1.67
CA GLU A 54 7.83 -5.76 1.65
C GLU A 54 7.84 -6.43 3.03
N LEU A 55 9.01 -6.48 3.67
CA LEU A 55 9.15 -7.04 5.02
C LEU A 55 8.36 -6.23 6.05
N LEU A 56 8.33 -4.90 5.87
CA LEU A 56 7.63 -3.98 6.76
C LEU A 56 6.10 -4.17 6.75
N LYS A 57 5.50 -4.64 5.64
CA LYS A 57 4.06 -4.97 5.58
C LYS A 57 3.65 -6.01 6.64
N ILE A 58 4.57 -6.89 7.02
CA ILE A 58 4.35 -7.92 8.05
C ILE A 58 4.82 -7.41 9.41
N ALA A 59 6.00 -6.78 9.47
CA ALA A 59 6.60 -6.34 10.73
C ALA A 59 5.77 -5.26 11.44
N MET A 60 5.18 -4.34 10.68
CA MET A 60 4.49 -3.19 11.25
C MET A 60 3.22 -3.58 12.03
N PRO A 61 2.26 -4.34 11.47
CA PRO A 61 1.10 -4.75 12.25
C PRO A 61 1.48 -5.58 13.48
N LEU A 62 2.50 -6.43 13.39
CA LEU A 62 3.00 -7.22 14.52
C LEU A 62 3.57 -6.37 15.66
N VAL A 63 4.35 -5.31 15.36
CA VAL A 63 4.94 -4.46 16.40
C VAL A 63 3.89 -3.60 17.09
N VAL A 64 2.94 -3.06 16.31
CA VAL A 64 1.83 -2.25 16.86
C VAL A 64 0.92 -3.12 17.73
N ALA A 65 0.54 -4.30 17.25
CA ALA A 65 -0.27 -5.24 18.01
C ALA A 65 0.41 -5.66 19.31
N ARG A 66 1.71 -5.97 19.26
CA ARG A 66 2.49 -6.27 20.46
C ARG A 66 2.51 -5.11 21.45
N TYR A 67 2.83 -3.91 20.98
CA TYR A 67 2.93 -2.72 21.83
C TYR A 67 1.62 -2.46 22.58
N ILE A 68 0.50 -2.54 21.87
CA ILE A 68 -0.84 -2.39 22.42
C ILE A 68 -1.16 -3.53 23.41
N ALA A 69 -0.85 -4.78 23.07
CA ALA A 69 -1.10 -5.94 23.92
C ALA A 69 -0.26 -5.94 25.22
N SER A 70 0.91 -5.30 25.22
CA SER A 70 1.74 -5.14 26.42
C SER A 70 1.33 -3.97 27.31
N GLY A 71 0.45 -3.09 26.82
CA GLY A 71 -0.06 -1.94 27.57
C GLY A 71 -1.41 -2.18 28.23
N SER A 72 -1.94 -1.15 28.87
CA SER A 72 -3.30 -1.15 29.39
C SER A 72 -4.32 -0.86 28.28
N ILE A 73 -5.42 -1.61 28.26
CA ILE A 73 -6.61 -1.33 27.44
C ILE A 73 -7.66 -0.72 28.39
N PRO A 74 -8.27 0.44 28.09
CA PRO A 74 -8.11 1.27 26.89
C PRO A 74 -6.78 2.05 26.86
N LEU A 75 -6.30 2.37 25.65
CA LEU A 75 -5.02 3.07 25.46
C LEU A 75 -5.01 4.46 26.14
N ASN A 76 -3.97 4.70 26.93
CA ASN A 76 -3.64 6.04 27.42
C ASN A 76 -3.19 6.96 26.28
N ASN A 77 -3.32 8.28 26.47
CA ASN A 77 -2.91 9.27 25.46
C ASN A 77 -1.46 9.06 24.99
N THR A 78 -0.55 8.73 25.91
CA THR A 78 0.86 8.43 25.60
C THR A 78 0.98 7.22 24.67
N ASN A 79 0.24 6.14 24.95
CA ASN A 79 0.31 4.92 24.13
C ASN A 79 -0.29 5.16 22.73
N ILE A 80 -1.31 6.02 22.61
CA ILE A 80 -1.85 6.44 21.31
C ILE A 80 -0.79 7.19 20.51
N VAL A 81 -0.11 8.16 21.13
CA VAL A 81 0.95 8.94 20.47
C VAL A 81 2.11 8.04 20.04
N VAL A 82 2.58 7.15 20.91
CA VAL A 82 3.65 6.20 20.58
C VAL A 82 3.24 5.26 19.44
N SER A 83 2.01 4.74 19.47
CA SER A 83 1.49 3.87 18.40
C SER A 83 1.40 4.63 17.07
N LEU A 84 0.97 5.89 17.09
CA LEU A 84 0.94 6.75 15.90
C LEU A 84 2.36 7.01 15.38
N VAL A 85 3.35 7.25 16.24
CA VAL A 85 4.75 7.41 15.82
C VAL A 85 5.29 6.13 15.18
N LEU A 86 4.98 4.96 15.76
CA LEU A 86 5.37 3.66 15.18
C LEU A 86 4.77 3.41 13.78
N VAL A 87 3.62 4.00 13.47
CA VAL A 87 3.02 3.90 12.14
C VAL A 87 3.55 5.00 11.20
N LEU A 88 3.52 6.26 11.64
CA LEU A 88 3.81 7.42 10.80
C LEU A 88 5.29 7.52 10.42
N LEU A 89 6.22 7.13 11.30
CA LEU A 89 7.65 7.20 11.03
C LEU A 89 8.05 6.38 9.79
N PRO A 90 7.76 5.07 9.70
CA PRO A 90 8.11 4.28 8.52
C PRO A 90 7.29 4.70 7.29
N THR A 91 6.02 5.05 7.45
CA THR A 91 5.19 5.56 6.34
C THR A 91 5.81 6.81 5.72
N ALA A 92 6.31 7.75 6.53
CA ALA A 92 6.95 8.96 6.04
C ALA A 92 8.27 8.68 5.31
N LEU A 93 9.06 7.70 5.78
CA LEU A 93 10.26 7.25 5.09
C LEU A 93 9.92 6.68 3.70
N ILE A 94 8.89 5.82 3.61
CA ILE A 94 8.48 5.22 2.34
C ILE A 94 7.88 6.25 1.38
N PHE A 95 7.13 7.22 1.91
CA PHE A 95 6.59 8.32 1.11
C PHE A 95 7.70 9.11 0.41
N LYS A 96 8.84 9.30 1.08
CA LYS A 96 10.05 9.93 0.49
C LYS A 96 10.76 9.05 -0.55
N GLN A 97 10.46 7.76 -0.64
CA GLN A 97 11.02 6.80 -1.63
C GLN A 97 10.13 6.70 -2.89
N PRO A 98 9.56 7.84 -3.31
CA PRO A 98 8.35 7.98 -4.13
C PRO A 98 7.35 6.80 -4.18
N ASP A 99 7.15 6.03 -3.11
CA ASP A 99 6.29 4.82 -3.11
C ASP A 99 4.95 5.05 -2.42
N LEU A 100 4.04 5.75 -3.11
CA LEU A 100 2.71 6.05 -2.58
C LEU A 100 1.92 4.78 -2.23
N GLY A 101 1.94 3.77 -3.09
CA GLY A 101 1.13 2.56 -2.89
C GLY A 101 1.51 1.81 -1.62
N THR A 102 2.80 1.55 -1.41
CA THR A 102 3.24 0.83 -0.21
C THR A 102 3.13 1.68 1.06
N SER A 103 3.35 2.99 0.98
CA SER A 103 3.17 3.91 2.12
C SER A 103 1.74 3.88 2.68
N VAL A 104 0.74 3.88 1.79
CA VAL A 104 -0.69 3.83 2.15
C VAL A 104 -1.06 2.47 2.73
N LEU A 105 -0.62 1.36 2.10
CA LEU A 105 -0.88 0.01 2.61
C LEU A 105 -0.29 -0.22 4.00
N ILE A 106 0.95 0.26 4.22
CA ILE A 106 1.60 0.17 5.52
C ILE A 106 0.85 1.06 6.50
N ALA A 107 0.61 2.34 6.21
CA ALA A 107 -0.14 3.20 7.13
C ALA A 107 -1.48 2.58 7.55
N PHE A 108 -2.22 2.04 6.58
CA PHE A 108 -3.51 1.39 6.81
C PHE A 108 -3.39 0.17 7.73
N SER A 109 -2.43 -0.73 7.51
CA SER A 109 -2.32 -1.95 8.31
C SER A 109 -2.06 -1.68 9.80
N GLY A 110 -1.37 -0.58 10.13
CA GLY A 110 -1.11 -0.19 11.52
C GLY A 110 -2.25 0.59 12.13
N LEU A 111 -2.83 1.52 11.38
CA LEU A 111 -3.99 2.30 11.82
C LEU A 111 -5.19 1.41 12.13
N VAL A 112 -5.41 0.34 11.36
CA VAL A 112 -6.47 -0.65 11.65
C VAL A 112 -6.28 -1.28 13.03
N ILE A 113 -5.05 -1.61 13.41
CA ILE A 113 -4.77 -2.23 14.73
C ILE A 113 -4.96 -1.21 15.86
N ILE A 114 -4.53 0.03 15.66
CA ILE A 114 -4.80 1.12 16.61
C ILE A 114 -6.32 1.33 16.74
N PHE A 115 -7.08 1.28 15.65
CA PHE A 115 -8.53 1.39 15.68
C PHE A 115 -9.18 0.23 16.46
N LEU A 116 -8.75 -1.01 16.21
CA LEU A 116 -9.24 -2.22 16.89
C LEU A 116 -8.91 -2.24 18.40
N SER A 117 -7.95 -1.46 18.86
CA SER A 117 -7.59 -1.37 20.28
C SER A 117 -8.62 -0.64 21.18
N GLY A 118 -9.70 -0.11 20.59
CA GLY A 118 -10.76 0.56 21.34
C GLY A 118 -10.47 2.03 21.65
N ILE A 119 -9.79 2.75 20.75
CA ILE A 119 -9.59 4.20 20.88
C ILE A 119 -10.92 4.96 20.97
N LYS A 120 -10.95 6.03 21.77
CA LYS A 120 -12.15 6.87 21.93
C LYS A 120 -12.52 7.49 20.57
N LYS A 121 -13.80 7.46 20.19
CA LYS A 121 -14.33 8.00 18.92
C LYS A 121 -13.87 9.43 18.61
N ARG A 122 -13.66 10.27 19.64
CA ARG A 122 -13.11 11.63 19.49
C ARG A 122 -11.79 11.69 18.72
N TYR A 123 -10.90 10.72 18.93
CA TYR A 123 -9.58 10.69 18.27
C TYR A 123 -9.71 10.31 16.79
N LEU A 124 -10.67 9.44 16.47
CA LEU A 124 -10.97 9.09 15.08
C LEU A 124 -11.50 10.32 14.32
N PHE A 125 -12.48 11.03 14.88
CA PHE A 125 -13.00 12.24 14.27
C PHE A 125 -11.93 13.32 14.12
N SER A 126 -11.09 13.54 15.14
CA SER A 126 -9.99 14.51 15.02
C SER A 126 -8.98 14.11 13.94
N ALA A 127 -8.68 12.82 13.78
CA ALA A 127 -7.76 12.35 12.75
C ALA A 127 -8.31 12.54 11.33
N ILE A 128 -9.61 12.29 11.13
CA ILE A 128 -10.27 12.51 9.84
C ILE A 128 -10.28 14.01 9.49
N ILE A 129 -10.64 14.87 10.45
CA ILE A 129 -10.64 16.32 10.24
C ILE A 129 -9.23 16.83 9.90
N LEU A 130 -8.22 16.37 10.64
CA LEU A 130 -6.83 16.70 10.38
C LEU A 130 -6.39 16.25 8.98
N PHE A 131 -6.73 15.01 8.60
CA PHE A 131 -6.39 14.47 7.28
C PHE A 131 -7.02 15.29 6.16
N LEU A 132 -8.31 15.60 6.25
CA LEU A 132 -9.01 16.45 5.27
C LEU A 132 -8.41 17.86 5.21
N GLY A 133 -8.05 18.44 6.37
CA GLY A 133 -7.38 19.74 6.44
C GLY A 133 -5.98 19.75 5.81
N CYS A 134 -5.26 18.62 5.83
CA CYS A 134 -3.94 18.49 5.23
C CYS A 134 -3.97 18.21 3.71
N LEU A 135 -5.10 17.79 3.14
CA LEU A 135 -5.20 17.46 1.70
C LEU A 135 -4.67 18.57 0.76
N PRO A 136 -4.99 19.87 0.95
CA PRO A 136 -4.49 20.92 0.07
C PRO A 136 -2.98 21.08 0.13
N PHE A 137 -2.38 20.82 1.30
CA PHE A 137 -0.93 20.87 1.48
C PHE A 137 -0.26 19.68 0.79
N ILE A 138 -0.81 18.48 1.02
CA ILE A 138 -0.36 17.23 0.39
C ILE A 138 -0.40 17.39 -1.13
N TRP A 139 -1.48 17.93 -1.70
CA TRP A 139 -1.63 18.14 -3.14
C TRP A 139 -0.49 18.98 -3.73
N LYS A 140 -0.08 20.06 -3.05
CA LYS A 140 1.02 20.93 -3.50
C LYS A 140 2.39 20.26 -3.44
N THR A 141 2.61 19.34 -2.50
CA THR A 141 3.90 18.64 -2.32
C THR A 141 4.06 17.38 -3.17
N ILE A 142 2.96 16.81 -3.67
CA ILE A 142 2.98 15.59 -4.49
C ILE A 142 3.60 15.87 -5.87
N HIS A 143 4.37 14.92 -6.41
CA HIS A 143 5.00 15.08 -7.72
C HIS A 143 3.96 15.22 -8.85
N PRO A 144 4.26 15.97 -9.94
CA PRO A 144 3.33 16.18 -11.06
C PRO A 144 2.77 14.87 -11.64
N PHE A 145 3.60 13.83 -11.75
CA PHE A 145 3.18 12.51 -12.21
C PHE A 145 2.14 11.84 -11.29
N GLN A 146 2.27 12.03 -9.98
CA GLN A 146 1.34 11.49 -9.00
C GLN A 146 0.03 12.29 -9.00
N GLN A 147 0.08 13.62 -9.17
CA GLN A 147 -1.12 14.44 -9.39
C GLN A 147 -1.87 14.01 -10.65
N GLN A 148 -1.15 13.78 -11.75
CA GLN A 148 -1.73 13.31 -13.01
C GLN A 148 -2.48 11.99 -12.81
N ARG A 149 -1.92 11.03 -12.07
CA ARG A 149 -2.63 9.77 -11.75
C ARG A 149 -3.95 10.01 -11.00
N VAL A 150 -3.98 10.95 -10.05
CA VAL A 150 -5.22 11.27 -9.32
C VAL A 150 -6.23 11.96 -10.24
N LEU A 151 -5.79 12.92 -11.07
CA LEU A 151 -6.66 13.62 -12.01
C LEU A 151 -7.25 12.69 -13.07
N THR A 152 -6.43 11.80 -13.63
CA THR A 152 -6.88 10.77 -14.58
C THR A 152 -7.84 9.77 -13.93
N PHE A 153 -7.69 9.48 -12.64
CA PHE A 153 -8.64 8.63 -11.94
C PHE A 153 -10.01 9.30 -11.75
N LEU A 154 -10.01 10.59 -11.40
CA LEU A 154 -11.24 11.38 -11.23
C LEU A 154 -11.94 11.67 -12.57
N ASP A 155 -11.16 11.95 -13.60
CA ASP A 155 -11.62 12.30 -14.92
C ASP A 155 -10.80 11.57 -16.00
N PRO A 156 -11.11 10.28 -16.23
CA PRO A 156 -10.39 9.48 -17.21
C PRO A 156 -10.70 9.89 -18.66
N GLU A 157 -11.77 10.66 -18.90
CA GLU A 157 -12.22 11.07 -20.23
C GLU A 157 -11.40 12.22 -20.82
N LYS A 158 -10.65 12.95 -19.98
CA LYS A 158 -9.73 14.02 -20.43
C LYS A 158 -8.55 13.54 -21.28
N ASP A 159 -8.13 12.29 -21.09
CA ASP A 159 -7.05 11.69 -21.89
C ASP A 159 -7.38 10.22 -22.18
N PRO A 160 -8.31 9.97 -23.13
CA PRO A 160 -8.85 8.64 -23.37
C PRO A 160 -7.87 7.72 -24.09
N LEU A 161 -6.80 8.24 -24.70
CA LEU A 161 -5.78 7.47 -25.43
C LEU A 161 -4.47 7.32 -24.65
N GLY A 162 -4.20 8.18 -23.66
CA GLY A 162 -3.02 8.11 -22.81
C GLY A 162 -3.32 7.52 -21.44
N ALA A 163 -3.23 8.35 -20.39
CA ALA A 163 -3.30 7.88 -19.01
C ALA A 163 -4.68 7.29 -18.63
N GLY A 164 -5.77 7.77 -19.24
CA GLY A 164 -7.15 7.35 -18.96
C GLY A 164 -7.58 6.09 -19.68
N TYR A 165 -6.83 5.67 -20.71
CA TYR A 165 -7.17 4.54 -21.58
C TYR A 165 -7.46 3.26 -20.78
N HIS A 166 -6.57 2.89 -19.84
CA HIS A 166 -6.74 1.67 -19.04
C HIS A 166 -7.95 1.72 -18.10
N ILE A 167 -8.29 2.90 -17.58
CA ILE A 167 -9.45 3.07 -16.70
C ILE A 167 -10.74 2.94 -17.52
N ILE A 168 -10.80 3.56 -18.70
CA ILE A 168 -11.93 3.46 -19.62
C ILE A 168 -12.11 2.02 -20.09
N GLN A 169 -11.03 1.35 -20.49
CA GLN A 169 -11.09 -0.06 -20.92
C GLN A 169 -11.52 -0.99 -19.79
N SER A 170 -11.05 -0.75 -18.56
CA SER A 170 -11.51 -1.53 -17.40
C SER A 170 -13.01 -1.30 -17.12
N LYS A 171 -13.49 -0.04 -17.21
CA LYS A 171 -14.93 0.27 -17.08
C LYS A 171 -15.77 -0.39 -18.18
N ILE A 172 -15.33 -0.35 -19.44
CA ILE A 172 -16.01 -0.99 -20.57
C ILE A 172 -15.99 -2.50 -20.42
N ALA A 173 -14.85 -3.10 -20.03
CA ALA A 173 -14.73 -4.53 -19.83
C ALA A 173 -15.71 -5.04 -18.76
N ILE A 174 -15.73 -4.39 -17.58
CA ILE A 174 -16.66 -4.69 -16.48
C ILE A 174 -18.10 -4.47 -16.91
N GLY A 175 -18.40 -3.32 -17.54
CA GLY A 175 -19.76 -3.00 -18.00
C GLY A 175 -20.26 -3.91 -19.12
N SER A 176 -19.34 -4.49 -19.91
CA SER A 176 -19.69 -5.40 -20.99
C SER A 176 -19.84 -6.85 -20.55
N GLY A 177 -19.44 -7.21 -19.32
CA GLY A 177 -19.52 -8.58 -18.80
C GLY A 177 -20.94 -9.05 -18.45
N GLY A 178 -21.87 -8.16 -18.12
CA GLY A 178 -23.19 -8.55 -17.59
C GLY A 178 -23.11 -9.37 -16.30
N LEU A 179 -24.25 -9.83 -15.76
CA LEU A 179 -24.30 -10.63 -14.51
C LEU A 179 -23.72 -12.06 -14.67
N PHE A 180 -23.60 -12.56 -15.90
CA PHE A 180 -23.21 -13.95 -16.21
C PHE A 180 -21.89 -14.05 -17.00
N GLY A 181 -21.20 -12.94 -17.25
CA GLY A 181 -20.00 -12.91 -18.10
C GLY A 181 -20.32 -13.02 -19.59
N LYS A 182 -19.35 -12.66 -20.45
CA LYS A 182 -19.46 -12.84 -21.92
C LYS A 182 -19.05 -14.24 -22.41
N GLY A 183 -18.59 -15.12 -21.52
CA GLY A 183 -18.08 -16.46 -21.87
C GLY A 183 -16.62 -16.47 -22.34
N TRP A 184 -15.93 -17.60 -22.09
CA TRP A 184 -14.54 -17.85 -22.45
C TRP A 184 -14.29 -17.57 -23.95
N LEU A 185 -13.29 -16.73 -24.28
CA LEU A 185 -12.89 -16.29 -25.63
C LEU A 185 -13.82 -15.31 -26.41
N ASN A 186 -15.00 -14.94 -25.90
CA ASN A 186 -15.93 -14.01 -26.60
C ASN A 186 -15.78 -12.52 -26.20
N GLY A 187 -14.68 -12.17 -25.53
CA GLY A 187 -14.40 -10.79 -25.14
C GLY A 187 -14.02 -9.90 -26.33
N THR A 188 -14.87 -8.91 -26.63
CA THR A 188 -14.76 -7.96 -27.76
C THR A 188 -13.45 -7.14 -27.82
N GLN A 189 -12.66 -7.13 -26.75
CA GLN A 189 -11.38 -6.40 -26.64
C GLN A 189 -10.13 -7.28 -26.92
N GLY A 190 -10.30 -8.57 -27.25
CA GLY A 190 -9.19 -9.51 -27.42
C GLY A 190 -8.47 -9.54 -28.77
N GLN A 191 -9.04 -8.93 -29.81
CA GLN A 191 -8.54 -9.10 -31.18
C GLN A 191 -7.49 -8.06 -31.63
N LEU A 192 -7.21 -7.02 -30.82
CA LEU A 192 -6.45 -5.85 -31.29
C LEU A 192 -5.24 -5.46 -30.41
N ASP A 193 -4.71 -6.38 -29.60
CA ASP A 193 -3.39 -6.23 -28.92
C ASP A 193 -3.21 -4.92 -28.09
N PHE A 194 -4.32 -4.35 -27.60
CA PHE A 194 -4.38 -3.03 -26.96
C PHE A 194 -3.94 -2.99 -25.48
N LEU A 195 -3.36 -4.08 -24.93
CA LEU A 195 -3.00 -4.17 -23.52
C LEU A 195 -1.47 -4.15 -23.33
N PRO A 196 -0.91 -3.30 -22.44
CA PRO A 196 0.53 -3.20 -22.27
C PRO A 196 1.15 -4.48 -21.71
N LYS A 197 2.40 -4.71 -22.12
CA LYS A 197 3.25 -5.87 -21.80
C LYS A 197 3.73 -5.94 -20.34
N GLU A 198 2.97 -5.45 -19.36
CA GLU A 198 3.27 -5.77 -17.96
C GLU A 198 2.66 -7.13 -17.62
N GLN A 199 3.48 -8.19 -17.76
CA GLN A 199 3.09 -9.60 -17.60
C GLN A 199 2.25 -9.89 -16.34
N ARG A 200 2.45 -9.14 -15.25
CA ARG A 200 1.68 -9.29 -14.00
C ARG A 200 0.22 -8.85 -14.13
N ILE A 201 -0.04 -7.76 -14.85
CA ILE A 201 -1.40 -7.26 -15.08
C ILE A 201 -2.12 -8.16 -16.09
N LEU A 202 -1.35 -8.72 -17.03
CA LEU A 202 -1.84 -9.62 -18.08
C LEU A 202 -2.49 -10.89 -17.49
N PHE A 203 -1.95 -11.46 -16.41
CA PHE A 203 -2.55 -12.61 -15.74
C PHE A 203 -3.92 -12.28 -15.10
N PHE A 204 -4.04 -11.15 -14.40
CA PHE A 204 -5.28 -10.74 -13.75
C PHE A 204 -6.36 -10.36 -14.77
N GLN A 205 -5.97 -9.64 -15.83
CA GLN A 205 -6.84 -9.32 -16.96
C GLN A 205 -7.27 -10.58 -17.72
N PHE A 206 -6.37 -11.55 -17.90
CA PHE A 206 -6.69 -12.85 -18.48
C PHE A 206 -7.69 -13.62 -17.61
N TRP A 207 -7.48 -13.66 -16.29
CA TRP A 207 -8.36 -14.37 -15.35
C TRP A 207 -9.76 -13.75 -15.30
N GLN A 208 -9.86 -12.42 -15.15
CA GLN A 208 -11.13 -11.69 -15.12
C GLN A 208 -11.89 -11.80 -16.45
N LYS A 209 -11.18 -11.73 -17.59
CA LYS A 209 -11.78 -11.87 -18.92
C LYS A 209 -12.35 -13.27 -19.18
N ASN A 210 -11.77 -14.28 -18.54
CA ASN A 210 -12.08 -15.67 -18.83
C ASN A 210 -13.06 -16.32 -17.85
N LEU A 211 -13.18 -15.82 -16.62
CA LEU A 211 -14.01 -16.44 -15.58
C LEU A 211 -15.22 -15.60 -15.12
N GLY A 212 -15.44 -14.42 -15.70
CA GLY A 212 -16.54 -13.52 -15.33
C GLY A 212 -16.14 -12.51 -14.26
#